data_AF-A0A7W1ADP3-F1
#
_entry.id   AF-A0A7W1ADP3-F1
#
_cell.length_a   1.000
_cell.length_b   1.000
_cell.length_c   1.000
_cell.angle_alpha   90.00
_cell.angle_beta   90.00
_cell.angle_gamma   90.00
#
_symmetry.space_group_name_H-M   'P 1'
#
loop_
_entity.id
_entity.type
_entity.pdbx_description
1 polymer ?
#
loop_
_entity_poly.entity_id
_entity_poly.type
_entity_poly.pdbx_seq_one_letter_code
_entity_poly.pdbx_strand_id
1 'polypeptide(L)'
;PRVNDRRVDDEGGRRRFKSMILPPYMRRSPKVTEVLPLLYLHGLSSGDFVPALEEFFGTEAGLSAATITRLTEQWQQEREHFMNRDLCARDYVYVWVDGIHTGVRLGSEDRLCCLVMIGARLDGTKELVAIAEGLRESTESWAGLMRDLKKRGMRAPELAVGDGALGFWSAIRDVFPGTRCQRDWVHKTANVLDSMPKSVHSRAKAAIKEITQAEDKKHAGRAIEGFADEFSVKWPKAVSKIVEDKEALLTFYDYPAEHWRHLRTTNPIESVFAPVRARTEITKGPGSRQAGLAMIFKLMEAAEGRWRKLTGHHLVALVRAGAKFRNGELVEGSEREKVAA
;
A
#
# COMPACT_ATOMS: atom_id res chain seq x y z
N PRO A 1 -23.98 44.95 -9.98
CA PRO A 1 -23.16 46.14 -10.37
C PRO A 1 -22.95 46.19 -11.89
N ARG A 2 -23.47 47.23 -12.57
CA ARG A 2 -23.22 47.42 -14.01
C ARG A 2 -21.75 47.82 -14.20
N VAL A 3 -20.96 46.94 -14.79
CA VAL A 3 -19.56 47.20 -15.13
C VAL A 3 -19.52 48.18 -16.30
N ASN A 4 -18.89 49.33 -16.11
CA ASN A 4 -18.74 50.33 -17.16
C ASN A 4 -17.61 49.92 -18.13
N ASP A 5 -17.97 49.13 -19.15
CA ASP A 5 -17.06 48.53 -20.16
C ASP A 5 -16.67 49.50 -21.30
N ARG A 6 -16.93 50.81 -21.12
CA ARG A 6 -16.54 51.88 -22.06
C ARG A 6 -15.26 52.62 -21.65
N ARG A 7 -14.54 52.13 -20.62
CA ARG A 7 -13.28 52.75 -20.19
C ARG A 7 -12.19 52.51 -21.23
N VAL A 8 -11.35 53.50 -21.41
CA VAL A 8 -10.18 53.48 -22.29
C VAL A 8 -8.94 53.52 -21.39
N ASP A 9 -7.88 52.79 -21.73
CA ASP A 9 -6.57 52.95 -21.09
C ASP A 9 -5.85 54.19 -21.63
N ASP A 10 -4.68 54.50 -21.05
CA ASP A 10 -3.88 55.69 -21.37
C ASP A 10 -3.32 55.65 -22.81
N GLU A 11 -3.43 54.51 -23.51
CA GLU A 11 -3.00 54.29 -24.89
C GLU A 11 -4.18 54.26 -25.89
N GLY A 12 -5.41 54.53 -25.44
CA GLY A 12 -6.61 54.52 -26.30
C GLY A 12 -7.21 53.13 -26.54
N GLY A 13 -6.70 52.10 -25.86
CA GLY A 13 -7.19 50.73 -25.86
C GLY A 13 -8.40 50.53 -24.94
N ARG A 14 -9.30 49.61 -25.30
CA ARG A 14 -10.53 49.36 -24.53
C ARG A 14 -10.19 48.58 -23.25
N ARG A 15 -10.39 49.20 -22.08
CA ARG A 15 -10.20 48.57 -20.76
C ARG A 15 -11.32 47.55 -20.51
N ARG A 16 -11.04 46.29 -20.82
CA ARG A 16 -11.94 45.16 -20.51
C ARG A 16 -11.86 44.84 -19.03
N PHE A 17 -13.01 44.75 -18.36
CA PHE A 17 -13.05 44.28 -16.99
C PHE A 17 -12.57 42.83 -16.90
N LYS A 18 -11.51 42.59 -16.11
CA LYS A 18 -11.06 41.26 -15.72
C LYS A 18 -11.24 41.15 -14.21
N SER A 19 -12.14 40.26 -13.77
CA SER A 19 -12.33 40.03 -12.35
C SER A 19 -11.08 39.38 -11.76
N MET A 20 -10.58 39.94 -10.66
CA MET A 20 -9.50 39.37 -9.85
C MET A 20 -9.96 38.17 -9.02
N ILE A 21 -11.28 38.00 -8.85
CA ILE A 21 -11.90 36.96 -8.01
C ILE A 21 -12.37 35.77 -8.87
N LEU A 22 -12.88 36.05 -10.08
CA LEU A 22 -13.41 35.04 -11.01
C LEU A 22 -12.79 35.25 -12.40
N PRO A 23 -11.79 34.45 -12.78
CA PRO A 23 -11.19 34.52 -14.11
C PRO A 23 -12.23 34.39 -15.23
N PRO A 24 -11.99 34.99 -16.42
CA PRO A 24 -12.85 34.82 -17.58
C PRO A 24 -13.13 33.34 -17.86
N TYR A 25 -14.39 33.02 -18.19
CA TYR A 25 -14.87 31.66 -18.49
C TYR A 25 -14.86 30.66 -17.31
N MET A 26 -14.43 31.06 -16.11
CA MET A 26 -14.56 30.23 -14.92
C MET A 26 -16.02 30.16 -14.48
N ARG A 27 -16.65 29.00 -14.72
CA ARG A 27 -18.05 28.73 -14.33
C ARG A 27 -18.18 28.01 -12.99
N ARG A 28 -17.07 27.53 -12.41
CA ARG A 28 -17.04 26.74 -11.18
C ARG A 28 -15.78 27.04 -10.38
N SER A 29 -15.88 26.97 -9.05
CA SER A 29 -14.75 27.18 -8.15
C SER A 29 -13.72 26.03 -8.25
N PRO A 30 -12.40 26.32 -8.27
CA PRO A 30 -11.36 25.30 -8.16
C PRO A 30 -11.53 24.40 -6.94
N LYS A 31 -11.97 24.97 -5.80
CA LYS A 31 -12.21 24.20 -4.56
C LYS A 31 -13.33 23.17 -4.70
N VAL A 32 -14.39 23.48 -5.45
CA VAL A 32 -15.43 22.48 -5.75
C VAL A 32 -14.82 21.36 -6.59
N THR A 33 -14.00 21.70 -7.57
CA THR A 33 -13.27 20.71 -8.40
C THR A 33 -12.34 19.81 -7.57
N GLU A 34 -11.75 20.33 -6.49
CA GLU A 34 -10.92 19.54 -5.55
C GLU A 34 -11.74 18.60 -4.65
N VAL A 35 -12.98 18.97 -4.29
CA VAL A 35 -13.88 18.16 -3.45
C VAL A 35 -14.50 16.99 -4.22
N LEU A 36 -14.63 17.11 -5.54
CA LEU A 36 -15.23 16.07 -6.39
C LEU A 36 -14.43 14.74 -6.42
N PRO A 37 -13.09 14.76 -6.56
CA PRO A 37 -12.24 13.61 -6.30
C PRO A 37 -12.54 12.97 -4.95
N LEU A 38 -12.68 13.77 -3.88
CA LEU A 38 -12.94 13.28 -2.52
C LEU A 38 -14.34 12.64 -2.42
N LEU A 39 -15.37 13.23 -3.01
CA LEU A 39 -16.71 12.64 -3.04
C LEU A 39 -16.74 11.30 -3.80
N TYR A 40 -15.96 11.17 -4.88
CA TYR A 40 -15.75 9.90 -5.58
C TYR A 40 -14.95 8.91 -4.74
N LEU A 41 -13.92 9.42 -4.06
CA LEU A 41 -13.10 8.70 -3.10
C LEU A 41 -13.92 8.10 -1.95
N HIS A 42 -14.92 8.85 -1.49
CA HIS A 42 -15.79 8.50 -0.36
C HIS A 42 -17.02 7.65 -0.75
N GLY A 43 -17.10 7.16 -1.99
CA GLY A 43 -18.01 6.08 -2.34
C GLY A 43 -19.30 6.48 -3.05
N LEU A 44 -19.45 7.73 -3.48
CA LEU A 44 -20.53 8.09 -4.41
C LEU A 44 -20.25 7.45 -5.77
N SER A 45 -21.22 6.68 -6.30
CA SER A 45 -21.11 6.17 -7.66
C SER A 45 -21.26 7.34 -8.65
N SER A 46 -20.74 7.21 -9.87
CA SER A 46 -20.86 8.24 -10.91
C SER A 46 -22.32 8.71 -11.14
N GLY A 47 -23.31 7.84 -10.89
CA GLY A 47 -24.74 8.17 -10.98
C GLY A 47 -25.28 8.92 -9.77
N ASP A 48 -24.68 8.76 -8.59
CA ASP A 48 -25.13 9.37 -7.32
C ASP A 48 -24.56 10.78 -7.11
N PHE A 49 -23.63 11.23 -7.96
CA PHE A 49 -23.13 12.61 -7.90
C PHE A 49 -24.18 13.64 -8.24
N VAL A 50 -25.06 13.32 -9.18
CA VAL A 50 -26.07 14.27 -9.64
C VAL A 50 -27.03 14.58 -8.49
N PRO A 51 -27.65 13.59 -7.82
CA PRO A 51 -28.47 13.84 -6.63
C PRO A 51 -27.69 14.48 -5.47
N ALA A 52 -26.49 14.00 -5.15
CA ALA A 52 -25.73 14.51 -4.01
C ALA A 52 -25.31 15.98 -4.21
N LEU A 53 -24.85 16.35 -5.39
CA LEU A 53 -24.44 17.73 -5.69
C LEU A 53 -25.65 18.65 -5.89
N GLU A 54 -26.78 18.13 -6.37
CA GLU A 54 -28.05 18.86 -6.39
C GLU A 54 -28.49 19.26 -4.98
N GLU A 55 -28.39 18.34 -4.02
CA GLU A 55 -28.76 18.59 -2.62
C GLU A 55 -27.83 19.60 -1.94
N PHE A 56 -26.53 19.60 -2.25
CA PHE A 56 -25.55 20.55 -1.70
C PHE A 56 -25.52 21.92 -2.40
N PHE A 57 -25.72 21.97 -3.71
CA PHE A 57 -25.49 23.17 -4.53
C PHE A 57 -26.72 23.70 -5.25
N GLY A 58 -27.90 23.06 -5.11
CA GLY A 58 -29.19 23.57 -5.57
C GLY A 58 -29.34 23.72 -7.09
N THR A 59 -28.49 23.06 -7.88
CA THR A 59 -28.55 23.11 -9.35
C THR A 59 -28.55 21.69 -9.92
N GLU A 60 -29.39 21.42 -10.93
CA GLU A 60 -29.44 20.16 -11.72
C GLU A 60 -28.12 19.82 -12.44
N ALA A 61 -27.11 20.68 -12.29
CA ALA A 61 -25.80 20.52 -12.89
C ALA A 61 -24.93 19.57 -12.06
N GLY A 62 -25.37 18.32 -11.92
CA GLY A 62 -24.51 17.24 -11.47
C GLY A 62 -23.23 17.13 -12.31
N LEU A 63 -22.27 16.32 -11.85
CA LEU A 63 -21.09 16.07 -12.65
C LEU A 63 -21.46 15.35 -13.94
N SER A 64 -21.24 16.00 -15.09
CA SER A 64 -21.39 15.32 -16.38
C SER A 64 -20.42 14.14 -16.45
N ALA A 65 -20.82 13.04 -17.11
CA ALA A 65 -19.96 11.89 -17.35
C ALA A 65 -18.60 12.30 -17.95
N ALA A 66 -18.59 13.30 -18.83
CA ALA A 66 -17.37 13.89 -19.40
C ALA A 66 -16.41 14.48 -18.36
N THR A 67 -16.92 15.04 -17.26
CA THR A 67 -16.07 15.56 -16.17
C THR A 67 -15.41 14.44 -15.40
N ILE A 68 -16.14 13.34 -15.15
CA ILE A 68 -15.61 12.15 -14.46
C ILE A 68 -14.52 11.48 -15.31
N THR A 69 -14.75 11.36 -16.63
CA THR A 69 -13.74 10.84 -17.56
C THR A 69 -12.45 11.67 -17.50
N ARG A 70 -12.55 13.01 -17.61
CA ARG A 70 -11.39 13.91 -17.54
C ARG A 70 -10.64 13.81 -16.21
N LEU A 71 -11.35 13.71 -15.08
CA LEU A 71 -10.72 13.50 -13.77
C LEU A 71 -9.97 12.17 -13.70
N THR A 72 -10.55 11.13 -14.28
CA THR A 72 -9.94 9.80 -14.31
C THR A 72 -8.69 9.77 -15.20
N GLU A 73 -8.69 10.49 -16.32
CA GLU A 73 -7.51 10.70 -17.17
C GLU A 73 -6.40 11.46 -16.43
N GLN A 74 -6.76 12.51 -15.70
CA GLN A 74 -5.80 13.25 -14.87
C GLN A 74 -5.14 12.33 -13.83
N TRP A 75 -5.91 11.50 -13.11
CA TRP A 75 -5.33 10.58 -12.13
C TRP A 75 -4.46 9.50 -12.75
N GLN A 76 -4.76 9.07 -13.99
CA GLN A 76 -3.87 8.17 -14.73
C GLN A 76 -2.53 8.84 -15.00
N GLN A 77 -2.53 10.10 -15.46
CA GLN A 77 -1.30 10.87 -15.70
C GLN A 77 -0.51 11.11 -14.40
N GLU A 78 -1.19 11.45 -13.30
CA GLU A 78 -0.56 11.60 -11.98
C GLU A 78 0.09 10.29 -11.51
N ARG A 79 -0.60 9.15 -11.69
CA ARG A 79 -0.06 7.82 -11.38
C ARG A 79 1.16 7.51 -12.25
N GLU A 80 1.10 7.80 -13.55
CA GLU A 80 2.23 7.60 -14.46
C GLU A 80 3.43 8.45 -14.06
N HIS A 81 3.21 9.72 -13.71
CA HIS A 81 4.27 10.57 -13.19
C HIS A 81 4.87 10.01 -11.90
N PHE A 82 4.02 9.57 -10.97
CA PHE A 82 4.44 8.90 -9.74
C PHE A 82 5.26 7.63 -10.02
N MET A 83 4.83 6.80 -10.96
CA MET A 83 5.52 5.56 -11.34
C MET A 83 6.80 5.80 -12.13
N ASN A 84 7.04 7.03 -12.64
CA ASN A 84 8.27 7.41 -13.32
C ASN A 84 9.20 8.28 -12.45
N ARG A 85 8.81 8.61 -11.21
CA ARG A 85 9.60 9.48 -10.34
C ARG A 85 10.95 8.84 -9.97
N ASP A 86 11.94 9.71 -9.77
CA ASP A 86 13.25 9.32 -9.22
C ASP A 86 13.11 8.83 -7.77
N LEU A 87 13.80 7.72 -7.46
CA LEU A 87 13.85 7.10 -6.15
C LEU A 87 15.24 7.19 -5.50
N CYS A 88 16.24 7.79 -6.16
CA CYS A 88 17.60 7.92 -5.63
C CYS A 88 17.64 8.61 -4.25
N ALA A 89 16.78 9.60 -4.03
CA ALA A 89 16.70 10.34 -2.77
C ALA A 89 15.80 9.67 -1.71
N ARG A 90 15.15 8.55 -2.03
CA ARG A 90 14.23 7.84 -1.13
C ARG A 90 14.86 6.54 -0.65
N ASP A 91 15.18 6.48 0.63
CA ASP A 91 15.74 5.28 1.25
C ASP A 91 14.67 4.51 2.05
N TYR A 92 14.32 3.32 1.58
CA TYR A 92 13.35 2.42 2.20
C TYR A 92 14.07 1.32 2.95
N VAL A 93 13.92 1.28 4.28
CA VAL A 93 14.54 0.26 5.12
C VAL A 93 13.70 -1.01 5.14
N TYR A 94 12.38 -0.85 5.27
CA TYR A 94 11.42 -1.94 5.17
C TYR A 94 10.45 -1.70 4.03
N VAL A 95 10.02 -2.78 3.40
CA VAL A 95 8.91 -2.75 2.43
C VAL A 95 7.85 -3.78 2.79
N TRP A 96 6.59 -3.41 2.59
CA TRP A 96 5.45 -4.32 2.64
C TRP A 96 4.89 -4.44 1.23
N VAL A 97 4.60 -5.66 0.81
CA VAL A 97 4.02 -5.95 -0.50
C VAL A 97 2.77 -6.79 -0.38
N ASP A 98 1.84 -6.51 -1.28
CA ASP A 98 0.58 -7.24 -1.36
C ASP A 98 -0.06 -7.07 -2.75
N GLY A 99 -0.95 -8.00 -3.10
CA GLY A 99 -1.77 -7.98 -4.29
C GLY A 99 -3.23 -7.69 -3.96
N ILE A 100 -3.79 -6.63 -4.54
CA ILE A 100 -5.23 -6.34 -4.40
C ILE A 100 -6.00 -6.75 -5.65
N HIS A 101 -7.05 -7.52 -5.44
CA HIS A 101 -7.95 -7.98 -6.50
C HIS A 101 -9.28 -7.23 -6.43
N THR A 102 -9.67 -6.56 -7.52
CA THR A 102 -10.94 -5.84 -7.61
C THR A 102 -11.69 -6.24 -8.88
N GLY A 103 -13.01 -6.42 -8.81
CA GLY A 103 -13.82 -6.62 -10.02
C GLY A 103 -13.77 -5.41 -10.95
N VAL A 104 -13.92 -5.61 -12.26
CA VAL A 104 -13.98 -4.54 -13.27
C VAL A 104 -15.35 -4.60 -13.95
N ARG A 105 -16.02 -3.45 -14.12
CA ARG A 105 -17.41 -3.40 -14.60
C ARG A 105 -17.55 -3.58 -16.11
N LEU A 106 -16.61 -3.09 -16.91
CA LEU A 106 -16.59 -3.27 -18.37
C LEU A 106 -15.41 -4.18 -18.74
N GLY A 107 -15.71 -5.44 -19.04
CA GLY A 107 -14.72 -6.44 -19.44
C GLY A 107 -15.25 -7.86 -19.25
N SER A 108 -14.92 -8.78 -20.15
CA SER A 108 -15.24 -10.20 -20.04
C SER A 108 -14.37 -10.84 -18.97
N GLU A 109 -14.88 -10.93 -17.74
CA GLU A 109 -14.37 -11.79 -16.66
C GLU A 109 -12.90 -11.66 -16.21
N ASP A 110 -12.36 -10.45 -16.09
CA ASP A 110 -11.00 -10.28 -15.58
C ASP A 110 -10.94 -9.34 -14.37
N ARG A 111 -10.76 -9.92 -13.17
CA ARG A 111 -10.43 -9.17 -11.95
C ARG A 111 -9.15 -8.37 -12.19
N LEU A 112 -9.17 -7.08 -11.88
CA LEU A 112 -7.97 -6.26 -11.82
C LEU A 112 -7.13 -6.76 -10.65
N CYS A 113 -5.89 -7.14 -10.92
CA CYS A 113 -4.87 -7.45 -9.92
C CYS A 113 -3.90 -6.27 -9.87
N CYS A 114 -3.79 -5.58 -8.73
CA CYS A 114 -2.80 -4.53 -8.55
C CYS A 114 -1.73 -5.01 -7.57
N LEU A 115 -0.48 -4.87 -7.98
CA LEU A 115 0.69 -5.09 -7.14
C LEU A 115 1.00 -3.78 -6.43
N VAL A 116 1.09 -3.82 -5.10
CA VAL A 116 1.29 -2.63 -4.29
C VAL A 116 2.50 -2.83 -3.39
N MET A 117 3.29 -1.77 -3.26
CA MET A 117 4.43 -1.73 -2.34
C MET A 117 4.37 -0.46 -1.50
N ILE A 118 4.46 -0.63 -0.18
CA ILE A 118 4.61 0.45 0.80
C ILE A 118 6.00 0.35 1.41
N GLY A 119 6.67 1.47 1.62
CA GLY A 119 8.03 1.53 2.13
C GLY A 119 8.12 2.39 3.38
N ALA A 120 8.96 1.99 4.33
CA ALA A 120 9.31 2.79 5.50
C ALA A 120 10.63 3.52 5.28
N ARG A 121 10.59 4.86 5.41
CA ARG A 121 11.75 5.76 5.34
C ARG A 121 12.58 5.71 6.63
N LEU A 122 13.77 6.31 6.59
CA LEU A 122 14.68 6.41 7.74
C LEU A 122 14.07 7.03 9.00
N ASP A 123 13.11 7.94 8.85
CA ASP A 123 12.40 8.57 9.98
C ASP A 123 11.18 7.76 10.46
N GLY A 124 11.00 6.55 9.92
CA GLY A 124 9.90 5.64 10.18
C GLY A 124 8.55 6.04 9.56
N THR A 125 8.49 7.10 8.74
CA THR A 125 7.30 7.37 7.92
C THR A 125 7.09 6.26 6.89
N LYS A 126 5.84 5.95 6.62
CA LYS A 126 5.45 4.98 5.58
C LYS A 126 4.90 5.77 4.40
N GLU A 127 5.27 5.38 3.19
CA GLU A 127 4.79 6.00 1.96
C GLU A 127 4.58 4.95 0.87
N LEU A 128 3.70 5.24 -0.08
CA LEU A 128 3.51 4.40 -1.25
C LEU A 128 4.78 4.42 -2.09
N VAL A 129 5.33 3.25 -2.40
CA VAL A 129 6.51 3.09 -3.26
C VAL A 129 6.07 2.89 -4.69
N ALA A 130 5.13 1.97 -4.89
CA ALA A 130 4.65 1.57 -6.21
C ALA A 130 3.21 1.04 -6.16
N ILE A 131 2.51 1.23 -7.28
CA ILE A 131 1.25 0.58 -7.60
C ILE A 131 1.22 0.27 -9.10
N ALA A 132 1.17 -1.01 -9.45
CA ALA A 132 1.23 -1.48 -10.82
C ALA A 132 0.14 -2.50 -11.12
N GLU A 133 -0.24 -2.60 -12.39
CA GLU A 133 -1.09 -3.69 -12.86
C GLU A 133 -0.27 -4.98 -12.89
N GLY A 134 -0.85 -6.07 -12.35
CA GLY A 134 -0.29 -7.41 -12.40
C GLY A 134 -1.12 -8.34 -13.27
N LEU A 135 -0.45 -9.21 -14.02
CA LEU A 135 -1.08 -10.39 -14.64
C LEU A 135 -1.11 -11.51 -13.60
N ARG A 136 -2.21 -11.62 -12.83
CA ARG A 136 -2.45 -12.70 -11.83
C ARG A 136 -1.23 -12.98 -10.92
N GLU A 137 -0.71 -11.95 -10.24
CA GLU A 137 0.46 -12.01 -9.35
C GLU A 137 1.69 -12.77 -9.91
N SER A 138 1.86 -12.78 -11.23
CA SER A 138 2.93 -13.56 -11.85
C SER A 138 4.31 -13.08 -11.40
N THR A 139 5.25 -14.04 -11.32
CA THR A 139 6.67 -13.77 -11.09
C THR A 139 7.22 -12.70 -12.03
N GLU A 140 6.78 -12.72 -13.29
CA GLU A 140 7.20 -11.74 -14.28
C GLU A 140 6.70 -10.33 -13.97
N SER A 141 5.45 -10.17 -13.53
CA SER A 141 4.88 -8.87 -13.15
C SER A 141 5.67 -8.25 -11.99
N TRP A 142 5.96 -9.03 -10.95
CA TRP A 142 6.79 -8.60 -9.83
C TRP A 142 8.24 -8.33 -10.26
N ALA A 143 8.84 -9.17 -11.09
CA ALA A 143 10.21 -8.97 -11.56
C ALA A 143 10.35 -7.70 -12.40
N GLY A 144 9.38 -7.42 -13.27
CA GLY A 144 9.30 -6.18 -14.04
C GLY A 144 9.25 -4.96 -13.12
N LEU A 145 8.34 -4.97 -12.13
CA LEU A 145 8.22 -3.88 -11.15
C LEU A 145 9.51 -3.68 -10.33
N MET A 146 10.11 -4.76 -9.82
CA MET A 146 11.34 -4.67 -9.03
C MET A 146 12.53 -4.12 -9.84
N ARG A 147 12.69 -4.56 -11.10
CA ARG A 147 13.74 -4.04 -11.99
C ARG A 147 13.53 -2.57 -12.33
N ASP A 148 12.28 -2.16 -12.56
CA ASP A 148 11.93 -0.75 -12.77
C ASP A 148 12.29 0.10 -11.55
N LEU A 149 11.90 -0.34 -10.35
CA LEU A 149 12.24 0.35 -9.10
C LEU A 149 13.75 0.52 -8.92
N LYS A 150 14.52 -0.55 -9.17
CA LYS A 150 15.99 -0.50 -9.13
C LYS A 150 16.56 0.46 -10.18
N LYS A 151 16.03 0.44 -11.40
CA LYS A 151 16.44 1.34 -12.50
C LYS A 151 16.18 2.82 -12.15
N ARG A 152 15.09 3.11 -11.42
CA ARG A 152 14.76 4.44 -10.91
C ARG A 152 15.57 4.86 -9.67
N GLY A 153 16.54 4.05 -9.24
CA GLY A 153 17.46 4.37 -8.15
C GLY A 153 17.02 3.90 -6.77
N MET A 154 15.99 3.06 -6.65
CA MET A 154 15.61 2.48 -5.36
C MET A 154 16.75 1.62 -4.82
N ARG A 155 17.27 1.98 -3.65
CA ARG A 155 18.24 1.17 -2.91
C ARG A 155 17.53 -0.07 -2.34
N ALA A 156 18.25 -1.19 -2.28
CA ALA A 156 17.73 -2.43 -1.72
C ALA A 156 17.24 -2.21 -0.26
N PRO A 157 16.02 -2.65 0.10
CA PRO A 157 15.56 -2.62 1.48
C PRO A 157 16.26 -3.69 2.32
N GLU A 158 16.31 -3.51 3.63
CA GLU A 158 16.89 -4.51 4.55
C GLU A 158 15.93 -5.68 4.77
N LEU A 159 14.62 -5.40 4.83
CA LEU A 159 13.56 -6.40 5.00
C LEU A 159 12.37 -6.14 4.07
N ALA A 160 11.89 -7.21 3.44
CA ALA A 160 10.60 -7.24 2.77
C ALA A 160 9.61 -8.13 3.53
N VAL A 161 8.41 -7.62 3.75
CA VAL A 161 7.30 -8.31 4.43
C VAL A 161 6.17 -8.51 3.42
N GLY A 162 5.62 -9.71 3.36
CA GLY A 162 4.50 -10.00 2.46
C GLY A 162 3.86 -11.35 2.76
N ASP A 163 2.78 -11.65 2.05
CA ASP A 163 2.15 -12.96 2.09
C ASP A 163 2.86 -13.98 1.15
N GLY A 164 2.25 -15.14 0.93
CA GLY A 164 2.41 -16.16 -0.09
C GLY A 164 2.70 -15.74 -1.54
N ALA A 165 2.95 -14.45 -1.84
CA ALA A 165 3.20 -13.92 -3.17
C ALA A 165 4.49 -14.49 -3.81
N LEU A 166 4.45 -15.75 -4.26
CA LEU A 166 5.61 -16.51 -4.76
C LEU A 166 6.39 -15.74 -5.84
N GLY A 167 5.68 -15.01 -6.69
CA GLY A 167 6.29 -14.17 -7.73
C GLY A 167 7.17 -13.06 -7.16
N PHE A 168 6.74 -12.40 -6.09
CA PHE A 168 7.53 -11.37 -5.43
C PHE A 168 8.81 -11.93 -4.82
N TRP A 169 8.72 -13.07 -4.12
CA TRP A 169 9.88 -13.64 -3.44
C TRP A 169 10.97 -14.12 -4.40
N SER A 170 10.60 -14.57 -5.59
CA SER A 170 11.58 -14.80 -6.66
C SER A 170 12.18 -13.49 -7.14
N ALA A 171 11.33 -12.52 -7.51
CA ALA A 171 11.75 -11.24 -8.05
C ALA A 171 12.72 -10.49 -7.12
N ILE A 172 12.45 -10.46 -5.81
CA ILE A 172 13.29 -9.72 -4.87
C ILE A 172 14.64 -10.40 -4.63
N ARG A 173 14.69 -11.74 -4.63
CA ARG A 173 15.96 -12.49 -4.54
C ARG A 173 16.86 -12.22 -5.75
N ASP A 174 16.27 -12.06 -6.93
CA ASP A 174 17.01 -11.78 -8.16
C ASP A 174 17.49 -10.32 -8.21
N VAL A 175 16.62 -9.36 -7.86
CA VAL A 175 16.90 -7.93 -8.02
C VAL A 175 17.70 -7.34 -6.85
N PHE A 176 17.39 -7.78 -5.62
CA PHE A 176 17.98 -7.35 -4.35
C PHE A 176 18.31 -8.54 -3.44
N PRO A 177 19.33 -9.36 -3.79
CA PRO A 177 19.64 -10.61 -3.08
C PRO A 177 19.99 -10.44 -1.59
N GLY A 178 20.41 -9.25 -1.17
CA GLY A 178 20.71 -8.94 0.23
C GLY A 178 19.47 -8.63 1.08
N THR A 179 18.30 -8.41 0.48
CA THR A 179 17.06 -8.14 1.21
C THR A 179 16.54 -9.41 1.86
N ARG A 180 16.29 -9.36 3.18
CA ARG A 180 15.67 -10.50 3.88
C ARG A 180 14.16 -10.54 3.64
N CYS A 181 13.58 -11.72 3.82
CA CYS A 181 12.17 -11.98 3.55
C CYS A 181 11.44 -12.41 4.82
N GLN A 182 10.36 -11.71 5.17
CA GLN A 182 9.48 -12.02 6.29
C GLN A 182 8.09 -12.39 5.77
N ARG A 183 7.55 -13.52 6.22
CA ARG A 183 6.16 -13.91 5.96
C ARG A 183 5.24 -13.34 7.03
N ASP A 184 4.10 -12.80 6.63
CA ASP A 184 3.11 -12.29 7.58
C ASP A 184 2.38 -13.40 8.34
N TRP A 185 2.20 -13.19 9.64
CA TRP A 185 1.52 -14.14 10.52
C TRP A 185 0.00 -14.14 10.38
N VAL A 186 -0.62 -13.07 9.88
CA VAL A 186 -2.08 -12.99 9.72
C VAL A 186 -2.57 -13.95 8.63
N HIS A 187 -2.02 -13.84 7.43
CA HIS A 187 -2.26 -14.73 6.30
C HIS A 187 -1.75 -16.13 6.57
N LYS A 188 -0.59 -16.27 7.23
CA LYS A 188 -0.11 -17.60 7.65
C LYS A 188 -1.14 -18.28 8.56
N THR A 189 -1.70 -17.56 9.53
CA THR A 189 -2.75 -18.07 10.41
C THR A 189 -3.98 -18.49 9.60
N ALA A 190 -4.47 -17.65 8.69
CA ALA A 190 -5.61 -17.99 7.82
C ALA A 190 -5.34 -19.29 7.03
N ASN A 191 -4.18 -19.37 6.38
CA ASN A 191 -3.74 -20.54 5.63
C ASN A 191 -3.70 -21.80 6.49
N VAL A 192 -3.19 -21.72 7.72
CA VAL A 192 -3.15 -22.87 8.65
C VAL A 192 -4.57 -23.33 8.99
N LEU A 193 -5.46 -22.38 9.32
CA LEU A 193 -6.84 -22.66 9.70
C LEU A 193 -7.68 -23.27 8.57
N ASP A 194 -7.43 -22.89 7.32
CA ASP A 194 -8.10 -23.47 6.15
C ASP A 194 -7.81 -24.96 5.95
N SER A 195 -6.75 -25.48 6.58
CA SER A 195 -6.42 -26.92 6.59
C SER A 195 -6.99 -27.67 7.79
N MET A 196 -7.89 -27.04 8.54
CA MET A 196 -8.46 -27.57 9.78
C MET A 196 -9.97 -27.27 9.88
N PRO A 197 -10.76 -28.14 10.54
CA PRO A 197 -12.17 -27.86 10.76
C PRO A 197 -12.37 -26.68 11.72
N LYS A 198 -13.46 -25.92 11.54
CA LYS A 198 -13.76 -24.73 12.36
C LYS A 198 -13.79 -25.00 13.86
N SER A 199 -14.17 -26.20 14.28
CA SER A 199 -14.25 -26.62 15.69
C SER A 199 -12.91 -26.53 16.43
N VAL A 200 -11.77 -26.61 15.74
CA VAL A 200 -10.44 -26.55 16.37
C VAL A 200 -9.74 -25.20 16.18
N HIS A 201 -10.34 -24.27 15.43
CA HIS A 201 -9.73 -22.98 15.09
C HIS A 201 -9.35 -22.16 16.33
N SER A 202 -10.18 -22.16 17.37
CA SER A 202 -9.89 -21.43 18.62
C SER A 202 -8.59 -21.93 19.26
N ARG A 203 -8.43 -23.25 19.33
CA ARG A 203 -7.27 -23.92 19.92
C ARG A 203 -6.01 -23.71 19.08
N ALA A 204 -6.11 -23.84 17.77
CA ALA A 204 -5.00 -23.56 16.85
C ALA A 204 -4.55 -22.09 16.91
N LYS A 205 -5.49 -21.13 16.98
CA LYS A 205 -5.17 -19.70 17.15
C LYS A 205 -4.44 -19.42 18.45
N ALA A 206 -4.82 -20.07 19.55
CA ALA A 206 -4.13 -19.92 20.83
C ALA A 206 -2.67 -20.40 20.72
N ALA A 207 -2.44 -21.59 20.15
CA ALA A 207 -1.10 -22.11 19.96
C ALA A 207 -0.24 -21.26 19.01
N ILE A 208 -0.83 -20.72 17.92
CA ILE A 208 -0.14 -19.76 17.03
C ILE A 208 0.20 -18.47 17.78
N LYS A 209 -0.69 -18.00 18.68
CA LYS A 209 -0.43 -16.82 19.50
C LYS A 209 0.80 -17.02 20.39
N GLU A 210 0.98 -18.19 20.99
CA GLU A 210 2.19 -18.52 21.77
C GLU A 210 3.47 -18.40 20.93
N ILE A 211 3.43 -18.83 19.65
CA ILE A 211 4.57 -18.66 18.74
C ILE A 211 4.82 -17.19 18.45
N THR A 212 3.78 -16.47 18.03
CA THR A 212 3.90 -15.08 17.59
C THR A 212 4.25 -14.13 18.72
N GLN A 213 3.87 -14.42 19.96
CA GLN A 213 4.10 -13.57 21.14
C GLN A 213 5.23 -14.04 22.04
N ALA A 214 5.97 -15.08 21.63
CA ALA A 214 7.16 -15.51 22.34
C ALA A 214 8.16 -14.35 22.54
N GLU A 215 8.92 -14.43 23.63
CA GLU A 215 9.88 -13.40 24.01
C GLU A 215 11.12 -13.38 23.08
N ASP A 216 11.49 -14.54 22.54
CA ASP A 216 12.64 -14.66 21.65
C ASP A 216 12.47 -15.77 20.58
N LYS A 217 13.40 -15.81 19.62
CA LYS A 217 13.37 -16.78 18.51
C LYS A 217 13.47 -18.24 18.99
N LYS A 218 14.12 -18.50 20.12
CA LYS A 218 14.30 -19.85 20.69
C LYS A 218 12.99 -20.35 21.32
N HIS A 219 12.30 -19.48 22.06
CA HIS A 219 10.98 -19.73 22.64
C HIS A 219 9.93 -19.92 21.54
N ALA A 220 9.96 -19.06 20.51
CA ALA A 220 9.09 -19.24 19.33
C ALA A 220 9.34 -20.59 18.64
N GLY A 221 10.61 -21.02 18.55
CA GLY A 221 10.98 -22.34 18.03
C GLY A 221 10.36 -23.50 18.83
N ARG A 222 10.43 -23.43 20.17
CA ARG A 222 9.79 -24.44 21.03
C ARG A 222 8.27 -24.43 20.93
N ALA A 223 7.66 -23.25 20.79
CA ALA A 223 6.23 -23.14 20.57
C ALA A 223 5.79 -23.74 19.22
N ILE A 224 6.63 -23.66 18.17
CA ILE A 224 6.39 -24.35 16.89
C ILE A 224 6.46 -25.87 17.07
N GLU A 225 7.41 -26.37 17.85
CA GLU A 225 7.51 -27.80 18.18
C GLU A 225 6.25 -28.27 18.93
N GLY A 226 5.81 -27.53 19.95
CA GLY A 226 4.56 -27.82 20.66
C GLY A 226 3.33 -27.80 19.76
N PHE A 227 3.25 -26.83 18.82
CA PHE A 227 2.20 -26.81 17.80
C PHE A 227 2.26 -28.06 16.91
N ALA A 228 3.45 -28.48 16.49
CA ALA A 228 3.63 -29.67 15.67
C ALA A 228 3.20 -30.93 16.42
N ASP A 229 3.62 -31.12 17.68
CA ASP A 229 3.26 -32.27 18.50
C ASP A 229 1.75 -32.39 18.68
N GLU A 230 1.08 -31.25 18.89
CA GLU A 230 -0.35 -31.19 19.14
C GLU A 230 -1.19 -31.47 17.88
N PHE A 231 -0.79 -30.92 16.72
CA PHE A 231 -1.63 -30.90 15.53
C PHE A 231 -1.17 -31.86 14.41
N SER A 232 0.05 -32.39 14.44
CA SER A 232 0.64 -33.16 13.33
C SER A 232 -0.10 -34.46 13.00
N VAL A 233 -0.61 -35.17 14.01
CA VAL A 233 -1.29 -36.47 13.81
C VAL A 233 -2.56 -36.32 12.97
N LYS A 234 -3.35 -35.27 13.22
CA LYS A 234 -4.64 -35.06 12.53
C LYS A 234 -4.56 -34.07 11.38
N TRP A 235 -3.68 -33.07 11.47
CA TRP A 235 -3.59 -31.96 10.52
C TRP A 235 -2.13 -31.69 10.09
N PRO A 236 -1.43 -32.68 9.51
CA PRO A 236 -0.03 -32.52 9.12
C PRO A 236 0.19 -31.38 8.11
N LYS A 237 -0.78 -31.12 7.23
CA LYS A 237 -0.76 -29.98 6.29
C LYS A 237 -0.82 -28.62 6.97
N ALA A 238 -1.49 -28.53 8.13
CA ALA A 238 -1.57 -27.29 8.90
C ALA A 238 -0.23 -27.00 9.58
N VAL A 239 0.43 -28.05 10.10
CA VAL A 239 1.77 -27.97 10.70
C VAL A 239 2.83 -27.62 9.67
N SER A 240 2.83 -28.27 8.50
CA SER A 240 3.86 -28.04 7.47
C SER A 240 3.91 -26.58 7.02
N LYS A 241 2.75 -25.91 6.94
CA LYS A 241 2.64 -24.48 6.62
C LYS A 241 3.45 -23.57 7.55
N ILE A 242 3.64 -23.93 8.82
CA ILE A 242 4.46 -23.17 9.77
C ILE A 242 5.90 -23.66 9.74
N VAL A 243 6.12 -24.97 9.77
CA VAL A 243 7.46 -25.56 9.89
C VAL A 243 8.33 -25.26 8.66
N GLU A 244 7.79 -25.37 7.45
CA GLU A 244 8.52 -25.12 6.20
C GLU A 244 8.93 -23.65 6.07
N ASP A 245 8.11 -22.72 6.58
CA ASP A 245 8.35 -21.28 6.51
C ASP A 245 8.95 -20.69 7.80
N LYS A 246 9.39 -21.53 8.74
CA LYS A 246 9.83 -21.11 10.10
C LYS A 246 10.82 -19.95 10.08
N GLU A 247 11.88 -20.03 9.27
CA GLU A 247 12.90 -18.98 9.22
C GLU A 247 12.35 -17.64 8.71
N ALA A 248 11.53 -17.69 7.66
CA ALA A 248 10.89 -16.49 7.12
C ALA A 248 9.81 -15.93 8.06
N LEU A 249 9.14 -16.77 8.85
CA LEU A 249 8.13 -16.35 9.82
C LEU A 249 8.76 -15.71 11.08
N LEU A 250 9.99 -16.07 11.42
CA LEU A 250 10.70 -15.60 12.62
C LEU A 250 11.81 -14.58 12.30
N THR A 251 11.94 -14.13 11.06
CA THR A 251 12.98 -13.17 10.64
C THR A 251 12.90 -11.85 11.40
N PHE A 252 11.70 -11.43 11.83
CA PHE A 252 11.49 -10.20 12.57
C PHE A 252 12.29 -10.14 13.89
N TYR A 253 12.65 -11.27 14.51
CA TYR A 253 13.49 -11.30 15.73
C TYR A 253 14.91 -10.73 15.51
N ASP A 254 15.37 -10.65 14.26
CA ASP A 254 16.67 -10.08 13.88
C ASP A 254 16.61 -8.55 13.69
N TYR A 255 15.51 -7.92 14.08
CA TYR A 255 15.24 -6.47 13.99
C TYR A 255 14.75 -5.95 15.35
N PRO A 256 14.77 -4.63 15.61
CA PRO A 256 14.35 -4.05 16.90
C PRO A 256 12.99 -4.53 17.40
N ALA A 257 12.88 -4.80 18.71
CA ALA A 257 11.67 -5.32 19.34
C ALA A 257 10.45 -4.42 19.09
N GLU A 258 10.66 -3.10 19.09
CA GLU A 258 9.67 -2.07 18.84
C GLU A 258 9.07 -2.18 17.42
N HIS A 259 9.86 -2.65 16.46
CA HIS A 259 9.43 -2.82 15.08
C HIS A 259 8.56 -4.05 14.88
N TRP A 260 8.67 -5.06 15.75
CA TRP A 260 8.05 -6.36 15.55
C TRP A 260 6.53 -6.31 15.36
N ARG A 261 5.85 -5.35 15.98
CA ARG A 261 4.39 -5.16 15.80
C ARG A 261 4.02 -4.83 14.36
N HIS A 262 4.92 -4.20 13.62
CA HIS A 262 4.75 -3.82 12.21
C HIS A 262 5.33 -4.87 11.26
N LEU A 263 6.35 -5.63 11.70
CA LEU A 263 7.04 -6.62 10.85
C LEU A 263 6.41 -8.01 10.87
N ARG A 264 5.77 -8.40 11.98
CA ARG A 264 5.02 -9.67 12.07
C ARG A 264 3.79 -9.69 11.16
N THR A 265 3.39 -8.54 10.60
CA THR A 265 2.16 -8.44 9.81
C THR A 265 2.21 -7.57 8.57
N THR A 266 1.35 -7.87 7.59
CA THR A 266 1.00 -7.01 6.43
C THR A 266 -0.10 -5.99 6.74
N ASN A 267 -0.55 -5.86 8.00
CA ASN A 267 -1.52 -4.81 8.36
C ASN A 267 -1.14 -3.38 7.90
N PRO A 268 0.15 -2.96 7.85
CA PRO A 268 0.54 -1.67 7.25
C PRO A 268 0.08 -1.46 5.80
N ILE A 269 -0.12 -2.53 5.02
CA ILE A 269 -0.64 -2.47 3.65
C ILE A 269 -2.12 -2.85 3.57
N GLU A 270 -2.58 -3.84 4.35
CA GLU A 270 -4.00 -4.23 4.34
C GLU A 270 -4.92 -3.13 4.87
N SER A 271 -4.51 -2.39 5.91
CA SER A 271 -5.30 -1.28 6.46
C SER A 271 -5.50 -0.16 5.44
N VAL A 272 -4.57 -0.02 4.50
CA VAL A 272 -4.65 0.92 3.37
C VAL A 272 -5.63 0.42 2.30
N PHE A 273 -5.82 -0.90 2.19
CA PHE A 273 -6.76 -1.50 1.26
C PHE A 273 -8.21 -1.46 1.75
N ALA A 274 -8.48 -1.31 3.04
CA ALA A 274 -9.84 -1.33 3.56
C ALA A 274 -10.78 -0.29 2.90
N PRO A 275 -10.38 0.99 2.72
CA PRO A 275 -11.18 1.96 1.98
C PRO A 275 -11.37 1.58 0.50
N VAL A 276 -10.36 0.96 -0.11
CA VAL A 276 -10.41 0.51 -1.51
C VAL A 276 -11.43 -0.61 -1.67
N ARG A 277 -11.36 -1.64 -0.82
CA ARG A 277 -12.28 -2.80 -0.85
C ARG A 277 -13.72 -2.36 -0.63
N ALA A 278 -13.98 -1.59 0.44
CA ALA A 278 -15.30 -1.05 0.76
C ALA A 278 -15.92 -0.30 -0.43
N ARG A 279 -15.10 0.48 -1.13
CA ARG A 279 -15.54 1.22 -2.32
C ARG A 279 -15.83 0.34 -3.52
N THR A 280 -14.96 -0.64 -3.80
CA THR A 280 -15.13 -1.52 -4.96
C THR A 280 -16.36 -2.40 -4.86
N GLU A 281 -16.76 -2.77 -3.63
CA GLU A 281 -18.01 -3.48 -3.37
C GLU A 281 -19.25 -2.62 -3.70
N ILE A 282 -19.26 -1.35 -3.28
CA ILE A 282 -20.40 -0.43 -3.52
C ILE A 282 -20.55 -0.09 -5.01
N THR A 283 -19.43 0.23 -5.68
CA THR A 283 -19.44 0.71 -7.08
C THR A 283 -19.52 -0.41 -8.11
N LYS A 284 -19.48 -1.68 -7.69
CA LYS A 284 -19.32 -2.88 -8.55
C LYS A 284 -18.09 -2.82 -9.45
N GLY A 285 -17.05 -2.12 -8.99
CA GLY A 285 -15.79 -1.97 -9.68
C GLY A 285 -15.72 -0.79 -10.67
N PRO A 286 -14.51 -0.35 -11.02
CA PRO A 286 -14.26 0.72 -11.98
C PRO A 286 -14.75 0.34 -13.39
N GLY A 287 -15.04 1.37 -14.20
CA GLY A 287 -15.41 1.19 -15.59
C GLY A 287 -14.32 0.49 -16.42
N SER A 288 -13.04 0.74 -16.14
CA SER A 288 -11.92 0.06 -16.80
C SER A 288 -10.80 -0.27 -15.79
N ARG A 289 -9.87 -1.14 -16.19
CA ARG A 289 -8.69 -1.48 -15.39
C ARG A 289 -7.83 -0.26 -15.06
N GLN A 290 -7.57 0.60 -16.05
CA GLN A 290 -6.77 1.82 -15.85
C GLN A 290 -7.45 2.83 -14.91
N ALA A 291 -8.77 2.99 -15.04
CA ALA A 291 -9.55 3.82 -14.13
C ALA A 291 -9.49 3.27 -12.70
N GLY A 292 -9.59 1.95 -12.55
CA GLY A 292 -9.41 1.26 -11.28
C GLY A 292 -8.08 1.53 -10.63
N LEU A 293 -7.01 1.31 -11.37
CA LEU A 293 -5.65 1.48 -10.88
C LEU A 293 -5.36 2.94 -10.48
N ALA A 294 -5.82 3.92 -11.27
CA ALA A 294 -5.71 5.34 -10.93
C ALA A 294 -6.53 5.72 -9.69
N MET A 295 -7.72 5.16 -9.54
CA MET A 295 -8.59 5.35 -8.38
C MET A 295 -7.98 4.79 -7.10
N ILE A 296 -7.41 3.57 -7.16
CA ILE A 296 -6.70 2.94 -6.05
C ILE A 296 -5.48 3.78 -5.66
N PHE A 297 -4.71 4.27 -6.65
CA PHE A 297 -3.59 5.17 -6.42
C PHE A 297 -3.99 6.41 -5.62
N LYS A 298 -5.05 7.14 -6.04
CA LYS A 298 -5.51 8.34 -5.33
C LYS A 298 -6.04 8.04 -3.93
N LEU A 299 -6.68 6.88 -3.72
CA LEU A 299 -7.12 6.43 -2.39
C LEU A 299 -5.94 6.26 -1.45
N MET A 300 -4.86 5.66 -1.95
CA MET A 300 -3.64 5.44 -1.17
C MET A 300 -2.92 6.75 -0.88
N GLU A 301 -2.76 7.60 -1.88
CA GLU A 301 -2.12 8.91 -1.73
C GLU A 301 -2.85 9.77 -0.68
N ALA A 302 -4.19 9.80 -0.71
CA ALA A 302 -4.98 10.53 0.28
C ALA A 302 -4.92 9.90 1.69
N ALA A 303 -4.66 8.60 1.79
CA ALA A 303 -4.53 7.91 3.07
C ALA A 303 -3.14 8.02 3.68
N GLU A 304 -2.10 8.24 2.86
CA GLU A 304 -0.68 8.19 3.23
C GLU A 304 -0.35 9.03 4.48
N GLY A 305 -0.83 10.28 4.53
CA GLY A 305 -0.59 11.18 5.67
C GLY A 305 -1.19 10.72 7.01
N ARG A 306 -2.08 9.72 7.00
CA ARG A 306 -2.69 9.15 8.22
C ARG A 306 -2.03 7.84 8.66
N TRP A 307 -1.06 7.33 7.91
CA TRP A 307 -0.40 6.08 8.25
C TRP A 307 0.48 6.28 9.48
N ARG A 308 0.35 5.37 10.43
CA ARG A 308 1.16 5.41 11.65
C ARG A 308 2.62 5.19 11.30
N LYS A 309 3.51 6.02 11.84
CA LYS A 309 4.96 5.78 11.80
C LYS A 309 5.32 4.44 12.46
N LEU A 310 6.51 3.94 12.17
CA LEU A 310 7.07 2.82 12.93
C LEU A 310 7.23 3.19 14.40
N THR A 311 6.80 2.28 15.28
CA THR A 311 7.12 2.36 16.71
C THR A 311 8.63 2.20 16.83
N GLY A 312 9.33 3.00 17.65
CA GLY A 312 10.79 2.92 17.72
C GLY A 312 11.53 3.47 16.48
N HIS A 313 10.90 4.33 15.67
CA HIS A 313 11.44 4.83 14.40
C HIS A 313 12.89 5.36 14.42
N HIS A 314 13.39 5.85 15.55
CA HIS A 314 14.79 6.28 15.68
C HIS A 314 15.80 5.13 15.44
N LEU A 315 15.39 3.87 15.63
CA LEU A 315 16.21 2.68 15.39
C LEU A 315 16.28 2.27 13.91
N VAL A 316 15.44 2.86 13.05
CA VAL A 316 15.40 2.52 11.61
C VAL A 316 16.71 2.89 10.92
N ALA A 317 17.33 4.00 11.32
CA ALA A 317 18.65 4.41 10.83
C ALA A 317 19.75 3.41 11.22
N LEU A 318 19.71 2.83 12.42
CA LEU A 318 20.66 1.80 12.86
C LEU A 318 20.53 0.53 12.03
N VAL A 319 19.30 0.09 11.76
CA VAL A 319 19.04 -1.04 10.87
C VAL A 319 19.60 -0.78 9.48
N ARG A 320 19.41 0.44 8.94
CA ARG A 320 19.98 0.81 7.64
C ARG A 320 21.50 0.87 7.63
N ALA A 321 22.10 1.31 8.74
CA ALA A 321 23.54 1.28 8.96
C ALA A 321 24.08 -0.15 9.11
N GLY A 322 23.23 -1.18 9.15
CA GLY A 322 23.63 -2.58 9.23
C GLY A 322 23.86 -3.10 10.65
N ALA A 323 23.46 -2.35 11.67
CA ALA A 323 23.49 -2.80 13.05
C ALA A 323 22.76 -4.14 13.20
N LYS A 324 23.31 -5.03 14.03
CA LYS A 324 22.75 -6.36 14.25
C LYS A 324 21.86 -6.34 15.48
N PHE A 325 20.68 -6.92 15.35
CA PHE A 325 19.78 -7.15 16.47
C PHE A 325 19.64 -8.65 16.70
N ARG A 326 19.62 -9.06 17.96
CA ARG A 326 19.38 -10.44 18.36
C ARG A 326 18.21 -10.44 19.33
N ASN A 327 17.11 -11.07 18.93
CA ASN A 327 15.87 -11.05 19.71
C ASN A 327 15.41 -9.62 20.06
N GLY A 328 15.57 -8.70 19.12
CA GLY A 328 15.06 -7.34 19.29
C GLY A 328 16.00 -6.37 19.97
N GLU A 329 17.08 -6.88 20.57
CA GLU A 329 18.09 -6.09 21.26
C GLU A 329 19.29 -5.83 20.36
N LEU A 330 19.81 -4.60 20.40
CA LEU A 330 21.00 -4.21 19.66
C LEU A 330 22.21 -4.99 20.19
N VAL A 331 22.95 -5.64 19.29
CA VAL A 331 24.20 -6.30 19.64
C VAL A 331 25.30 -5.23 19.72
N GLU A 332 25.85 -5.04 20.91
CA GLU A 332 26.92 -4.05 21.17
C GLU A 332 28.08 -4.21 20.17
N GLY A 333 28.57 -3.07 19.65
CA GLY A 333 29.71 -3.02 18.71
C GLY A 333 29.36 -3.28 17.24
N SER A 334 28.16 -3.79 16.92
CA SER A 334 27.76 -4.09 15.54
C SER A 334 27.56 -2.85 14.65
N GLU A 335 27.43 -1.67 15.24
CA GLU A 335 27.26 -0.40 14.52
C GLU A 335 28.51 0.00 13.70
N ARG A 336 29.69 -0.54 14.04
CA ARG A 336 30.98 -0.16 13.43
C ARG A 336 31.35 -0.98 12.18
N GLU A 337 30.65 -2.07 11.89
CA GLU A 337 31.07 -3.03 10.85
C GLU A 337 30.83 -2.57 9.41
N LYS A 338 29.85 -1.68 9.14
CA LYS A 338 29.59 -1.14 7.78
C LYS A 338 30.18 0.25 7.52
N VAL A 339 30.65 0.98 8.55
CA VAL A 339 31.28 2.30 8.33
C VAL A 339 32.74 2.14 7.85
N ALA A 340 33.31 0.95 8.01
CA ALA A 340 34.69 0.62 7.62
C ALA A 340 34.81 -0.12 6.27
N ALA A 341 33.71 -0.37 5.55
CA ALA A 341 33.66 -1.05 4.26
C ALA A 341 32.87 -0.23 3.25
#